data_AF-A0A0H3GPX3-F1
#
_entry.id   AF-A0A0H3GPX3-F1
#
_cell.length_a   1.000
_cell.length_b   1.000
_cell.length_c   1.000
_cell.angle_alpha   90.00
_cell.angle_beta   90.00
_cell.angle_gamma   90.00
#
_symmetry.space_group_name_H-M   'P 1'
#
loop_
_entity.id
_entity.type
_entity.pdbx_description
1 polymer ?
#
loop_
_entity_poly.entity_id
_entity_poly.type
_entity_poly.pdbx_seq_one_letter_code
_entity_poly.pdbx_strand_id
1 'polypeptide(L)'
;MPARRLGLGEDLPAPAMLQWGRWSAMPEYFYDDPEWDARQRAGKITLPILVLGFDDDPWANTEAISRLLAPAQNAKIERREIRRADYGLSSIGHMGFFRTRNAEKLWPLVAQWLERHCPDKRRTT
;
A
#
# COMPACT_ATOMS: atom_id res chain seq x y z
N MET A 1 -5.08 -16.84 -13.28
CA MET A 1 -4.94 -15.98 -14.48
C MET A 1 -3.56 -16.19 -15.07
N PRO A 2 -3.39 -16.29 -16.40
CA PRO A 2 -2.06 -16.45 -17.02
C PRO A 2 -1.32 -15.09 -17.09
N ALA A 3 -1.13 -14.44 -15.95
CA ALA A 3 -0.53 -13.10 -15.86
C ALA A 3 0.91 -13.05 -16.41
N ARG A 4 1.69 -14.14 -16.29
CA ARG A 4 3.04 -14.23 -16.88
C ARG A 4 2.99 -14.12 -18.39
N ARG A 5 2.02 -14.77 -19.03
CA ARG A 5 1.81 -14.70 -20.49
C ARG A 5 1.37 -13.32 -20.95
N LEU A 6 0.73 -12.55 -20.06
CA LEU A 6 0.25 -11.19 -20.32
C LEU A 6 1.25 -10.10 -19.89
N GLY A 7 2.39 -10.46 -19.29
CA GLY A 7 3.36 -9.49 -18.77
C GLY A 7 2.88 -8.71 -17.54
N LEU A 8 1.84 -9.20 -16.84
CA LEU A 8 1.21 -8.54 -15.69
C LEU A 8 1.74 -9.04 -14.34
N GLY A 9 2.84 -9.78 -14.33
CA GLY A 9 3.44 -10.36 -13.13
C GLY A 9 3.33 -11.88 -13.11
N GLU A 10 3.21 -12.44 -11.91
CA GLU A 10 3.19 -13.89 -11.70
C GLU A 10 1.80 -14.51 -11.85
N ASP A 11 1.74 -15.76 -12.27
CA ASP A 11 0.48 -16.49 -12.38
C ASP A 11 -0.11 -16.73 -10.98
N LEU A 12 -1.24 -16.08 -10.70
CA LEU A 12 -1.96 -16.28 -9.45
C LEU A 12 -2.87 -17.52 -9.54
N PRO A 13 -3.00 -18.29 -8.43
CA PRO A 13 -3.93 -19.41 -8.35
C PRO A 13 -5.35 -18.98 -8.75
N ALA A 14 -6.06 -19.84 -9.49
CA ALA A 14 -7.41 -19.52 -9.97
C ALA A 14 -8.38 -19.15 -8.82
N PRO A 15 -8.41 -19.86 -7.67
CA PRO A 15 -9.28 -19.46 -6.56
C PRO A 15 -8.97 -18.06 -6.01
N ALA A 16 -7.68 -17.70 -5.91
CA ALA A 16 -7.28 -16.37 -5.45
C ALA A 16 -7.76 -15.27 -6.41
N MET A 17 -7.66 -15.51 -7.72
CA MET A 17 -8.20 -14.55 -8.70
C MET A 17 -9.72 -14.43 -8.61
N LEU A 18 -10.44 -15.55 -8.48
CA LEU A 18 -11.90 -15.53 -8.36
C LEU A 18 -12.35 -14.77 -7.12
N GLN A 19 -11.66 -14.96 -5.98
CA GLN A 19 -11.90 -14.20 -4.77
C GLN A 19 -11.63 -12.72 -4.97
N TRP A 20 -10.49 -12.35 -5.56
CA TRP A 20 -10.17 -10.96 -5.83
C TRP A 20 -11.19 -10.30 -6.75
N GLY A 21 -11.60 -10.98 -7.83
CA GLY A 21 -12.65 -10.51 -8.73
C GLY A 21 -14.00 -10.33 -8.03
N ARG A 22 -14.38 -11.26 -7.14
CA ARG A 22 -15.58 -11.13 -6.30
C ARG A 22 -15.49 -9.89 -5.41
N TRP A 23 -14.37 -9.67 -4.73
CA TRP A 23 -14.15 -8.48 -3.90
C TRP A 23 -14.22 -7.19 -4.72
N SER A 24 -13.61 -7.14 -5.91
CA SER A 24 -13.65 -5.97 -6.79
C SER A 24 -15.06 -5.59 -7.27
N ALA A 25 -16.03 -6.51 -7.19
CA ALA A 25 -17.43 -6.26 -7.51
C ALA A 25 -18.26 -5.81 -6.29
N MET A 26 -17.70 -5.84 -5.08
CA MET A 26 -18.38 -5.40 -3.86
C MET A 26 -18.27 -3.88 -3.66
N PRO A 27 -19.31 -3.20 -3.14
CA PRO A 27 -19.33 -1.74 -2.95
C PRO A 27 -18.16 -1.20 -2.13
N GLU A 28 -17.85 -1.83 -0.99
CA GLU A 28 -16.70 -1.47 -0.14
C GLU A 28 -15.55 -2.48 -0.27
N TYR A 29 -15.39 -3.08 -1.46
CA TYR A 29 -14.34 -4.05 -1.75
C TYR A 29 -14.36 -5.23 -0.77
N PHE A 30 -13.21 -5.77 -0.35
CA PHE A 30 -13.16 -6.88 0.61
C PHE A 30 -13.72 -6.54 2.00
N TYR A 31 -14.04 -5.28 2.31
CA TYR A 31 -14.64 -4.92 3.59
C TYR A 31 -16.11 -5.35 3.71
N ASP A 32 -16.76 -5.62 2.58
CA ASP A 32 -18.13 -6.14 2.53
C ASP A 32 -18.18 -7.67 2.44
N ASP A 33 -17.03 -8.38 2.46
CA ASP A 33 -17.02 -9.84 2.49
C ASP A 33 -17.27 -10.35 3.92
N PRO A 34 -18.46 -10.92 4.22
CA PRO A 34 -18.81 -11.38 5.56
C PRO A 34 -17.94 -12.55 6.04
N GLU A 35 -17.38 -13.33 5.11
CA GLU A 35 -16.50 -14.46 5.46
C GLU A 35 -15.11 -13.98 5.89
N TRP A 36 -14.73 -12.75 5.53
CA TRP A 36 -13.40 -12.20 5.80
C TRP A 36 -13.38 -11.30 7.03
N ASP A 37 -14.48 -10.60 7.32
CA ASP A 37 -14.63 -9.65 8.45
C ASP A 37 -13.48 -8.62 8.51
N ALA A 38 -13.04 -8.16 7.34
CA ALA A 38 -11.87 -7.30 7.20
C ALA A 38 -12.05 -5.97 7.93
N ARG A 39 -13.27 -5.45 8.00
CA ARG A 39 -13.57 -4.15 8.61
C ARG A 39 -13.30 -4.20 10.12
N GLN A 40 -13.79 -5.24 10.80
CA GLN A 40 -13.50 -5.44 12.21
C GLN A 40 -12.00 -5.67 12.45
N ARG A 41 -11.34 -6.46 11.60
CA ARG A 41 -9.90 -6.73 11.70
C ARG A 41 -9.06 -5.46 11.54
N ALA A 42 -9.38 -4.62 10.55
CA ALA A 42 -8.72 -3.33 10.34
C ALA A 42 -8.93 -2.40 11.53
N GLY A 43 -10.14 -2.37 12.11
CA GLY A 43 -10.43 -1.61 13.33
C GLY A 43 -9.60 -2.03 14.55
N LYS A 44 -9.04 -3.24 14.60
CA LYS A 44 -8.17 -3.69 15.69
C LYS A 44 -6.72 -3.20 15.55
N ILE A 45 -6.34 -2.60 14.42
CA ILE A 45 -4.98 -2.13 14.21
C ILE A 45 -4.76 -0.87 15.05
N THR A 46 -3.82 -0.94 15.99
CA THR A 46 -3.39 0.19 16.83
C THR A 46 -1.96 0.65 16.52
N LEU A 47 -1.25 -0.12 15.68
CA LEU A 47 0.13 0.18 15.30
C LEU A 47 0.19 1.43 14.42
N PRO A 48 1.30 2.20 14.46
CA PRO A 48 1.56 3.24 13.47
C PRO A 48 1.58 2.68 12.05
N ILE A 49 0.98 3.40 11.10
CA ILE A 49 0.96 3.04 9.68
C ILE A 49 1.50 4.21 8.88
N LEU A 50 2.54 3.98 8.09
CA LEU A 50 2.96 4.90 7.03
C LEU A 50 2.24 4.54 5.74
N VAL A 51 1.66 5.55 5.09
CA VAL A 51 1.03 5.43 3.78
C VAL A 51 1.64 6.44 2.83
N LEU A 52 2.20 5.96 1.72
CA LEU A 52 2.76 6.79 0.65
C LEU A 52 1.82 6.73 -0.55
N GLY A 53 1.22 7.87 -0.91
CA GLY A 53 0.53 8.08 -2.18
C GLY A 53 1.48 8.73 -3.19
N PHE A 54 1.31 8.45 -4.48
CA PHE A 54 2.13 9.02 -5.55
C PHE A 54 1.25 9.78 -6.53
N ASP A 55 1.68 10.98 -6.93
CA ASP A 55 0.89 11.88 -7.77
C ASP A 55 0.56 11.31 -9.17
N ASP A 56 1.40 10.39 -9.67
CA ASP A 56 1.22 9.72 -10.96
C ASP A 56 0.78 8.26 -10.84
N ASP A 57 0.23 7.83 -9.69
CA ASP A 57 -0.42 6.53 -9.50
C ASP A 57 -1.93 6.61 -9.79
N PRO A 58 -2.42 6.04 -10.93
CA PRO A 58 -3.84 6.06 -11.26
C PRO A 58 -4.66 5.03 -10.47
N TRP A 59 -4.03 4.05 -9.81
CA TRP A 59 -4.71 2.94 -9.14
C TRP A 59 -4.90 3.20 -7.66
N ALA A 60 -3.83 3.57 -6.94
CA ALA A 60 -3.89 3.94 -5.53
C ALA A 60 -3.87 5.47 -5.36
N ASN A 61 -4.84 6.13 -5.99
CA ASN A 61 -5.02 7.57 -5.86
C ASN A 61 -5.53 7.96 -4.47
N THR A 62 -5.66 9.27 -4.24
CA THR A 62 -6.01 9.82 -2.92
C THR A 62 -7.29 9.22 -2.34
N GLU A 63 -8.33 9.10 -3.16
CA GLU A 63 -9.63 8.57 -2.77
C GLU A 63 -9.59 7.08 -2.48
N ALA A 64 -8.91 6.29 -3.33
CA ALA A 64 -8.76 4.85 -3.14
C ALA A 64 -8.03 4.53 -1.83
N ILE A 65 -6.96 5.27 -1.53
CA ILE A 65 -6.23 5.14 -0.26
C ILE A 65 -7.13 5.51 0.92
N SER A 66 -7.88 6.61 0.84
CA SER A 66 -8.78 7.04 1.92
C SER A 66 -9.82 5.96 2.23
N ARG A 67 -10.44 5.38 1.20
CA ARG A 67 -11.40 4.28 1.36
C ARG A 67 -10.77 3.04 1.98
N LEU A 68 -9.56 2.67 1.53
CA LEU A 68 -8.85 1.52 2.07
C LEU A 68 -8.51 1.67 3.56
N LEU A 69 -8.19 2.88 4.00
CA LEU A 69 -7.79 3.17 5.38
C LEU A 69 -8.97 3.48 6.33
N ALA A 70 -10.14 3.82 5.80
CA ALA A 70 -11.28 4.25 6.62
C ALA A 70 -11.64 3.29 7.78
N PRO A 71 -11.50 1.96 7.66
CA PRO A 71 -11.73 1.04 8.77
C PRO A 71 -10.63 1.03 9.85
N ALA A 72 -9.41 1.48 9.57
CA ALA A 72 -8.27 1.44 10.50
C ALA A 72 -8.25 2.62 11.49
N GLN A 73 -9.38 2.91 12.14
CA GLN A 73 -9.61 4.12 12.95
C GLN A 73 -8.75 4.20 14.22
N ASN A 74 -8.31 3.06 14.74
CA ASN A 74 -7.48 3.00 15.94
C ASN A 74 -5.98 3.11 15.64
N ALA A 75 -5.59 3.11 14.36
CA ALA A 75 -4.20 3.21 13.96
C ALA A 75 -3.73 4.66 13.92
N LYS A 76 -2.48 4.90 14.30
CA LYS A 76 -1.83 6.21 14.06
C LYS A 76 -1.33 6.27 12.62
N ILE A 77 -2.16 6.79 11.73
CA ILE A 77 -1.86 6.87 10.29
C ILE A 77 -1.04 8.13 9.99
N GLU A 78 0.15 7.95 9.42
CA GLU A 78 0.94 8.99 8.79
C GLU A 78 0.81 8.85 7.28
N ARG A 79 0.12 9.79 6.64
CA ARG A 79 -0.08 9.81 5.19
C ARG A 79 0.82 10.85 4.53
N ARG A 80 1.51 10.46 3.46
CA ARG A 80 2.36 11.35 2.66
C ARG A 80 1.99 11.23 1.19
N GLU A 81 1.62 12.35 0.58
CA GLU A 81 1.43 12.44 -0.87
C GLU A 81 2.76 12.87 -1.49
N ILE A 82 3.33 12.00 -2.32
CA ILE A 82 4.65 12.15 -2.91
C ILE A 82 4.50 12.62 -4.35
N ARG A 83 5.00 13.81 -4.64
CA ARG A 83 5.07 14.34 -6.00
C ARG A 83 6.37 13.91 -6.63
N ARG A 84 6.33 13.23 -7.76
CA ARG A 84 7.55 12.79 -8.48
C ARG A 84 8.52 13.95 -8.80
N ALA A 85 7.97 15.15 -9.03
CA ALA A 85 8.75 16.36 -9.31
C ALA A 85 9.67 16.76 -8.15
N ASP A 86 9.23 16.57 -6.89
CA ASP A 86 10.00 16.93 -5.69
C ASP A 86 11.24 16.05 -5.51
N TYR A 87 11.28 14.91 -6.20
CA TYR A 87 12.40 13.97 -6.22
C TYR A 87 13.14 13.99 -7.55
N GLY A 88 12.82 14.90 -8.47
CA GLY A 88 13.41 14.94 -9.81
C GLY A 88 13.23 13.62 -10.57
N LEU A 89 12.06 12.98 -10.43
CA LEU A 89 11.69 11.74 -11.09
C LEU A 89 10.68 12.04 -12.20
N SER A 90 10.90 11.46 -13.38
CA SER A 90 9.97 11.59 -14.50
C SER A 90 8.71 10.73 -14.34
N SER A 91 8.82 9.60 -13.62
CA SER A 91 7.69 8.75 -13.28
C SER A 91 7.94 7.88 -12.06
N ILE A 92 6.91 7.70 -11.23
CA ILE A 92 6.85 6.68 -10.19
C ILE A 92 5.77 5.67 -10.60
N GLY A 93 4.50 6.07 -10.57
CA GLY A 93 3.35 5.20 -10.77
C GLY A 93 3.23 4.13 -9.69
N HIS A 94 2.22 3.26 -9.82
CA HIS A 94 1.85 2.32 -8.76
C HIS A 94 2.99 1.40 -8.28
N MET A 95 3.81 0.92 -9.23
CA MET A 95 4.91 -0.01 -8.93
C MET A 95 6.28 0.67 -8.87
N GLY A 96 6.35 1.98 -9.10
CA GLY A 96 7.62 2.71 -9.23
C GLY A 96 8.44 2.74 -7.96
N PHE A 97 7.79 2.75 -6.79
CA PHE A 97 8.46 2.73 -5.50
C PHE A 97 9.42 1.53 -5.37
N PHE A 98 9.01 0.36 -5.86
CA PHE A 98 9.79 -0.88 -5.72
C PHE A 98 10.89 -1.04 -6.79
N ARG A 99 11.01 -0.12 -7.75
CA ARG A 99 12.03 -0.20 -8.79
C ARG A 99 13.35 0.39 -8.30
N THR A 100 14.45 -0.34 -8.49
CA THR A 100 15.81 0.08 -8.07
C THR A 100 16.19 1.49 -8.55
N ARG A 101 15.74 1.90 -9.76
CA ARG A 101 16.00 3.24 -10.30
C ARG A 101 15.49 4.39 -9.40
N ASN A 102 14.51 4.13 -8.54
CA ASN A 102 13.93 5.10 -7.63
C ASN A 102 14.36 4.88 -6.18
N ALA A 103 15.14 3.83 -5.90
CA ALA A 103 15.46 3.38 -4.54
C ALA A 103 16.17 4.44 -3.72
N GLU A 104 17.25 5.03 -4.28
CA GLU A 104 18.05 6.06 -3.61
C GLU A 104 17.22 7.26 -3.16
N LYS A 105 16.19 7.62 -3.94
CA LYS A 105 15.36 8.80 -3.71
C LYS A 105 14.16 8.54 -2.80
N LEU A 106 13.51 7.37 -2.94
CA LEU A 106 12.24 7.09 -2.27
C LEU A 106 12.38 6.21 -1.03
N TRP A 107 13.31 5.25 -1.01
CA TRP A 107 13.43 4.30 0.11
C TRP A 107 13.88 4.93 1.43
N PRO A 108 14.72 5.98 1.44
CA PRO A 108 15.05 6.69 2.68
C PRO A 108 13.82 7.20 3.44
N LEU A 109 12.71 7.52 2.75
CA LEU A 109 11.46 7.94 3.39
C LEU A 109 10.91 6.88 4.34
N VAL A 110 10.93 5.62 3.90
CA VAL A 110 10.45 4.47 4.68
C VAL A 110 11.49 4.07 5.73
N ALA A 111 12.78 4.02 5.36
CA ALA A 111 13.85 3.67 6.29
C ALA A 111 13.89 4.62 7.51
N GLN A 112 13.87 5.93 7.28
CA GLN A 112 13.85 6.92 8.36
C GLN A 112 12.57 6.84 9.20
N TRP A 113 11.43 6.53 8.57
CA TRP A 113 10.18 6.34 9.32
C TRP A 113 10.24 5.11 10.23
N LEU A 114 10.81 4.01 9.74
CA LEU A 114 11.04 2.80 10.52
C LEU A 114 12.03 3.05 11.66
N GLU A 115 13.14 3.75 11.43
CA GLU A 115 14.11 4.08 12.48
C GLU A 115 13.48 4.89 13.63
N ARG A 116 12.54 5.79 13.33
CA ARG A 116 11.82 6.56 14.36
C ARG A 116 10.82 5.71 15.17
N HIS A 117 10.16 4.73 14.55
CA HIS A 117 9.11 3.94 15.19
C HIS A 117 9.60 2.59 15.74
N CYS A 118 10.75 2.12 15.26
CA CYS A 118 11.41 0.88 15.63
C CYS A 118 12.89 1.16 15.92
N PRO A 119 13.22 2.00 16.93
CA PRO A 119 14.61 2.26 17.26
C PRO A 119 15.32 0.94 17.58
N ASP A 120 16.46 0.68 16.94
CA ASP A 120 17.25 -0.52 17.23
C ASP A 120 17.69 -0.46 18.69
N LYS A 121 17.11 -1.35 19.51
CA LYS A 121 17.44 -1.45 20.94
C LYS A 121 18.91 -1.77 21.18
N ARG A 122 19.66 -2.21 20.16
CA ARG A 122 21.10 -2.49 20.23
C ARG A 122 21.97 -1.26 19.95
N ARG A 123 21.41 -0.15 19.46
CA ARG A 123 22.16 1.08 19.13
C ARG A 123 22.28 2.08 20.28
N THR A 124 21.63 1.83 21.43
CA THR A 124 21.86 2.64 22.64
C THR A 124 23.16 2.21 23.29
N THR A 125 24.24 2.95 22.97
CA THR A 125 25.51 2.97 23.72
C THR A 125 25.33 3.61 25.09
#